data_AF-A0A5C2RWA6-F1
#
_entry.id   AF-A0A5C2RWA6-F1
#
_cell.length_a   1.000
_cell.length_b   1.000
_cell.length_c   1.000
_cell.angle_alpha   90.00
_cell.angle_beta   90.00
_cell.angle_gamma   90.00
#
_symmetry.space_group_name_H-M   'P 1'
#
loop_
_entity.id
_entity.type
_entity.pdbx_description
1 polymer ?
#
loop_
_entity_poly.entity_id
_entity_poly.type
_entity_poly.pdbx_seq_one_letter_code
_entity_poly.pdbx_strand_id
1 'polypeptide(L)'
;MRIPQSSPGRLGNARLAIAKANATGERRESVFFNPGGPGDSGVAELGGIPAFKDILLAATGGMYGIISWDPRGAGTLTIPGEIFCFDSVEEYLAFFNGTI
;
A
#
# COMPACT_ATOMS: atom_id res chain seq x y z
N MET A 1 24.83 3.89 3.63
CA MET A 1 24.13 4.73 4.62
C MET A 1 23.13 3.84 5.35
N ARG A 2 23.40 3.48 6.61
CA ARG A 2 22.43 2.76 7.46
C ARG A 2 21.68 3.83 8.25
N ILE A 3 20.38 3.94 8.06
CA ILE A 3 19.55 4.77 8.93
C ILE A 3 19.62 4.13 10.33
N PRO A 4 20.06 4.86 11.37
CA PRO A 4 20.04 4.34 12.74
C PRO A 4 18.61 3.95 13.07
N GLN A 5 18.38 2.67 13.36
CA GLN A 5 17.13 2.25 13.99
C GLN A 5 17.12 2.93 15.37
N SER A 6 16.19 3.86 15.58
CA SER A 6 15.97 4.47 16.89
C SER A 6 15.77 3.40 17.95
N SER A 7 16.17 3.69 19.19
CA SER A 7 16.06 2.80 20.36
C SER A 7 14.73 2.02 20.38
N PRO A 8 14.72 0.72 20.76
CA PRO A 8 13.53 -0.13 20.72
C PRO A 8 12.57 0.21 21.87
N GLY A 9 12.09 1.46 21.93
CA GLY A 9 10.91 1.81 22.69
C GLY A 9 9.69 1.21 22.01
N ARG A 10 8.70 0.77 22.79
CA ARG A 10 7.45 0.27 22.25
C ARG A 10 6.64 1.45 21.70
N LEU A 11 6.74 1.71 20.39
CA LEU A 11 6.11 2.86 19.70
C LEU A 11 4.61 2.65 19.41
N GLY A 12 4.03 1.50 19.80
CA GLY A 12 2.64 1.11 19.52
C GLY A 12 2.54 -0.14 18.65
N ASN A 13 1.33 -0.69 18.50
CA ASN A 13 1.04 -1.81 17.61
C ASN A 13 0.34 -1.29 16.34
N ALA A 14 0.62 -1.92 15.20
CA ALA A 14 -0.11 -1.67 13.96
C ALA A 14 -0.62 -2.99 13.36
N ARG A 15 -1.75 -2.91 12.66
CA ARG A 15 -2.34 -3.99 11.86
C ARG A 15 -2.38 -3.51 10.42
N LEU A 16 -1.72 -4.22 9.50
CA LEU A 16 -1.73 -3.87 8.08
C LEU A 16 -2.79 -4.68 7.35
N ALA A 17 -3.54 -4.03 6.47
CA ALA A 17 -4.39 -4.71 5.51
C ALA A 17 -3.54 -5.28 4.37
N ILE A 18 -3.79 -6.53 4.01
CA ILE A 18 -3.02 -7.26 3.01
C ILE A 18 -3.99 -7.95 2.06
N ALA A 19 -3.75 -7.80 0.76
CA ALA A 19 -4.44 -8.48 -0.30
C ALA A 19 -3.51 -9.48 -1.00
N LYS A 20 -4.10 -10.58 -1.47
CA LYS A 20 -3.40 -11.61 -2.22
C LYS A 20 -4.15 -11.97 -3.49
N ALA A 21 -3.47 -11.87 -4.64
CA ALA A 21 -3.85 -12.58 -5.85
C ALA A 21 -3.10 -13.91 -5.89
N ASN A 22 -3.83 -15.03 -5.98
CA ASN A 22 -3.19 -16.33 -6.11
C ASN A 22 -2.54 -16.49 -7.50
N ALA A 23 -1.42 -17.22 -7.54
CA ALA A 23 -0.83 -17.69 -8.79
C ALA A 23 -1.88 -18.47 -9.59
N THR A 24 -1.80 -18.36 -10.91
CA THR A 24 -2.70 -19.06 -11.84
C THR A 24 -2.12 -20.39 -12.34
N GLY A 25 -0.79 -20.55 -12.29
CA GLY A 25 -0.08 -21.80 -12.59
C GLY A 25 0.41 -22.54 -11.32
N GLU A 26 1.41 -23.40 -11.49
CA GLU A 26 2.09 -24.04 -10.35
C GLU A 26 2.80 -22.98 -9.51
N ARG A 27 2.33 -22.77 -8.29
CA ARG A 27 2.85 -21.72 -7.41
C ARG A 27 4.30 -22.00 -7.02
N ARG A 28 5.17 -21.07 -7.35
CA ARG A 28 6.55 -21.00 -6.83
C ARG A 28 6.57 -20.27 -5.50
N GLU A 29 6.40 -18.95 -5.52
CA GLU A 29 6.51 -18.09 -4.34
C GLU A 29 5.54 -16.90 -4.41
N SER A 30 5.79 -15.85 -3.63
CA SER A 30 5.06 -14.59 -3.65
C SER A 30 5.94 -13.43 -4.13
N VAL A 31 5.37 -12.50 -4.88
CA VAL A 31 5.97 -11.20 -5.22
C VAL A 31 5.22 -10.11 -4.47
N PHE A 32 5.97 -9.19 -3.86
CA PHE A 32 5.42 -8.04 -3.17
C PHE A 32 5.33 -6.86 -4.13
N PHE A 33 4.14 -6.26 -4.22
CA PHE A 33 3.85 -5.12 -5.08
C PHE A 33 3.41 -3.92 -4.23
N ASN A 34 3.90 -2.74 -4.57
CA ASN A 34 3.48 -1.46 -3.99
C ASN A 34 3.17 -0.49 -5.15
N PRO A 35 1.94 0.05 -5.25
CA PRO A 35 1.51 0.85 -6.41
C PRO A 35 2.24 2.19 -6.54
N GLY A 36 2.65 2.80 -5.44
CA GLY A 36 3.25 4.14 -5.45
C GLY A 36 2.45 5.12 -4.59
N GLY A 37 2.23 6.32 -5.12
CA GLY A 37 1.72 7.48 -4.38
C GLY A 37 2.87 8.38 -3.92
N PRO A 38 3.23 8.39 -2.62
CA PRO A 38 2.76 7.57 -1.49
C PRO A 38 1.34 7.91 -1.01
N GLY A 39 0.71 7.00 -0.26
CA GLY A 39 -0.65 7.17 0.31
C GLY A 39 -1.69 6.25 -0.33
N ASP A 40 -1.42 5.77 -1.54
CA ASP A 40 -2.31 4.87 -2.26
C ASP A 40 -2.47 3.52 -1.56
N SER A 41 -3.71 2.99 -1.58
CA SER A 41 -4.03 1.68 -1.00
C SER A 41 -3.63 0.55 -1.95
N GLY A 42 -2.61 -0.22 -1.58
CA GLY A 42 -2.22 -1.41 -2.32
C GLY A 42 -3.30 -2.50 -2.36
N VAL A 43 -4.15 -2.56 -1.34
CA VAL A 43 -5.31 -3.47 -1.29
C VAL A 43 -6.36 -3.05 -2.32
N ALA A 44 -6.71 -1.76 -2.37
CA ALA A 44 -7.69 -1.23 -3.31
C ALA A 44 -7.18 -1.31 -4.75
N GLU A 45 -5.90 -1.02 -5.00
CA GLU A 45 -5.28 -1.11 -6.32
C GLU A 45 -5.31 -2.55 -6.87
N LEU A 46 -4.92 -3.54 -6.05
CA LEU A 46 -4.89 -4.93 -6.49
C LEU A 46 -6.31 -5.51 -6.73
N GLY A 47 -7.31 -5.07 -5.98
CA GLY A 47 -8.67 -5.63 -6.03
C GLY A 47 -9.70 -4.80 -6.81
N GLY A 48 -9.46 -3.50 -6.96
CA GLY A 48 -10.46 -2.52 -7.41
C GLY A 48 -10.24 -2.01 -8.83
N ILE A 49 -9.02 -2.06 -9.37
CA ILE A 49 -8.76 -1.68 -10.77
C ILE A 49 -9.01 -2.89 -11.69
N PRO A 50 -9.96 -2.79 -12.65
CA PRO A 50 -10.19 -3.84 -13.62
C PRO A 50 -8.91 -4.24 -14.36
N ALA A 51 -8.69 -5.55 -14.52
CA ALA A 51 -7.52 -6.15 -15.18
C ALA A 51 -6.14 -5.91 -14.53
N PHE A 52 -5.99 -5.02 -13.54
CA PHE A 52 -4.67 -4.71 -12.97
C PHE A 52 -4.02 -5.93 -12.29
N LYS A 53 -4.80 -6.66 -11.51
CA LYS A 53 -4.41 -7.97 -10.95
C LYS A 53 -3.88 -8.93 -12.03
N ASP A 54 -4.58 -9.00 -13.16
CA ASP A 54 -4.26 -9.94 -14.23
C ASP A 54 -2.98 -9.52 -14.97
N ILE A 55 -2.74 -8.21 -15.12
CA ILE A 55 -1.48 -7.66 -15.65
C ILE A 55 -0.30 -8.07 -14.75
N LEU A 56 -0.42 -7.92 -13.42
CA LEU A 56 0.65 -8.31 -12.48
C LEU A 56 0.91 -9.82 -12.47
N LEU A 57 -0.16 -10.63 -12.55
CA LEU A 57 -0.03 -12.08 -12.69
C LEU A 57 0.67 -12.44 -14.01
N ALA A 58 0.29 -11.82 -15.12
CA ALA A 58 0.95 -12.04 -16.41
C ALA A 58 2.42 -11.62 -16.42
N ALA A 59 2.76 -10.49 -15.80
CA ALA A 59 4.13 -9.99 -15.69
C ALA A 59 5.07 -10.93 -14.91
N THR A 60 4.50 -11.75 -14.02
CA THR A 60 5.24 -12.78 -13.26
C THR A 60 5.08 -14.19 -13.85
N GLY A 61 4.53 -14.30 -15.06
CA GLY A 61 4.29 -15.57 -15.76
C GLY A 61 3.21 -16.44 -15.11
N GLY A 62 2.39 -15.90 -14.21
CA GLY A 62 1.34 -16.64 -13.51
C GLY A 62 1.82 -17.61 -12.43
N MET A 63 3.14 -17.71 -12.21
CA MET A 63 3.76 -18.70 -11.30
C MET A 63 3.95 -18.15 -9.87
N TYR A 64 3.72 -16.85 -9.66
CA TYR A 64 3.89 -16.19 -8.37
C TYR A 64 2.56 -15.60 -7.91
N GLY A 65 2.25 -15.76 -6.61
CA GLY A 65 1.16 -15.01 -6.01
C GLY A 65 1.56 -13.55 -5.82
N ILE A 66 0.65 -12.61 -6.07
CA ILE A 66 0.91 -11.19 -5.84
C ILE A 66 0.40 -10.83 -4.46
N ILE A 67 1.27 -10.26 -3.63
CA ILE A 67 0.92 -9.70 -2.32
C ILE A 67 1.05 -8.19 -2.41
N SER A 68 -0.04 -7.50 -2.11
CA SER A 68 -0.08 -6.04 -1.98
C SER A 68 -0.64 -5.70 -0.60
N TRP A 69 -0.29 -4.54 -0.07
CA TRP A 69 -0.71 -4.13 1.27
C TRP A 69 -0.91 -2.63 1.33
N ASP A 70 -1.65 -2.19 2.34
CA ASP A 70 -1.74 -0.79 2.68
C ASP A 70 -0.61 -0.45 3.66
N PRO A 71 0.36 0.42 3.30
CA PRO A 71 1.39 0.87 4.23
C PRO A 71 0.77 1.51 5.49
N ARG A 72 1.59 1.68 6.54
CA ARG A 72 1.14 2.42 7.75
C ARG A 72 0.59 3.78 7.33
N GLY A 73 -0.55 4.19 7.87
CA GLY A 73 -1.13 5.49 7.53
C GLY A 73 -1.85 5.55 6.18
N ALA A 74 -2.11 4.40 5.54
CA ALA A 74 -2.84 4.32 4.27
C ALA A 74 -3.99 3.30 4.37
N GLY A 75 -5.04 3.52 3.59
CA GLY A 75 -6.20 2.64 3.52
C GLY A 75 -7.07 2.63 4.78
N THR A 76 -8.28 2.09 4.63
CA THR A 76 -9.30 2.11 5.69
C THR A 76 -9.29 0.85 6.57
N LEU A 77 -8.59 -0.21 6.13
CA LEU A 77 -8.52 -1.50 6.84
C LEU A 77 -7.22 -1.66 7.66
N THR A 78 -6.19 -0.87 7.38
CA THR A 78 -4.99 -0.76 8.21
C THR A 78 -5.31 0.04 9.47
N ILE A 79 -4.65 -0.29 10.59
CA ILE A 79 -4.85 0.37 11.89
C ILE A 79 -3.48 0.64 12.52
N PRO A 80 -3.12 1.91 12.82
CA PRO A 80 -3.84 3.13 12.46
C PRO A 80 -3.89 3.29 10.93
N GLY A 81 -5.08 3.63 10.43
CA GLY A 81 -5.38 3.75 8.99
C GLY A 81 -4.92 5.08 8.40
N GLU A 82 -5.58 5.48 7.32
CA GLU A 82 -5.30 6.72 6.58
C GLU A 82 -5.02 7.94 7.47
N ILE A 83 -3.95 8.67 7.14
CA ILE A 83 -3.54 9.88 7.86
C ILE A 83 -4.32 11.07 7.30
N PHE A 84 -5.07 11.75 8.16
CA PHE A 84 -5.74 13.00 7.85
C PHE A 84 -5.03 14.15 8.56
N CYS A 85 -4.60 15.15 7.78
CA CYS A 85 -3.91 16.34 8.29
C CYS A 85 -4.79 17.60 8.23
N PHE A 86 -5.77 17.63 7.33
CA PHE A 86 -6.62 18.79 7.07
C PHE A 86 -8.07 18.40 7.30
N ASP A 87 -8.85 19.32 7.85
CA ASP A 87 -10.27 19.13 8.13
C ASP A 87 -11.14 19.27 6.88
N SER A 88 -10.62 19.91 5.82
CA SER A 88 -11.31 20.05 4.54
C SER A 88 -10.36 20.16 3.33
N VAL A 89 -10.94 19.99 2.13
CA VAL A 89 -10.22 20.18 0.87
C VAL A 89 -9.80 21.64 0.69
N GLU A 90 -10.62 22.59 1.14
CA GLU A 90 -10.30 24.02 1.10
C GLU A 90 -9.06 24.34 1.94
N GLU A 91 -8.93 23.75 3.13
CA GLU A 91 -7.76 23.90 3.99
C GLU A 91 -6.51 23.30 3.33
N TYR A 92 -6.62 22.08 2.79
CA TYR A 92 -5.55 21.44 2.02
C TYR A 92 -5.07 22.33 0.85
N LEU A 93 -6.01 22.84 0.05
CA LEU A 93 -5.70 23.68 -1.10
C LEU A 93 -5.08 25.02 -0.67
N ALA A 94 -5.58 25.62 0.42
CA ALA A 94 -5.03 26.85 0.96
C ALA A 94 -3.59 26.66 1.48
N PHE A 95 -3.29 25.53 2.13
CA PHE A 95 -1.96 25.21 2.62
C PHE A 95 -0.91 25.12 1.48
N PHE A 96 -1.29 24.47 0.38
CA PHE A 96 -0.39 24.27 -0.77
C PHE A 96 -0.46 25.38 -1.84
N ASN A 97 -1.27 26.42 -1.61
CA ASN A 97 -1.42 27.51 -2.56
C ASN A 97 -0.10 28.27 -2.76
N GLY A 98 0.53 28.10 -3.93
CA GLY A 98 1.79 28.73 -4.28
C GLY A 98 3.04 28.03 -3.75
N THR A 99 2.93 26.81 -3.23
CA THR A 99 4.07 26.07 -2.63
C THR A 99 4.31 24.66 -3.20
N ILE A 100 3.62 24.27 -4.27
CA ILE A 100 3.93 23.11 -5.14
C ILE A 100 3.35 23.34 -6.54
#